data_AF-A0A9D1G6E3-F1
#
_entry.id   AF-A0A9D1G6E3-F1
#
_cell.length_a   1.000
_cell.length_b   1.000
_cell.length_c   1.000
_cell.angle_alpha   90.00
_cell.angle_beta   90.00
_cell.angle_gamma   90.00
#
_symmetry.space_group_name_H-M   'P 1'
#
loop_
_entity.id
_entity.type
_entity.pdbx_description
1 polymer ?
#
loop_
_entity_poly.entity_id
_entity_poly.type
_entity_poly.pdbx_seq_one_letter_code
_entity_poly.pdbx_strand_id
1 'polypeptide(L)'
;MTHTLHRVKTVEGRTNDYVVLIMPARSINNQNCVEVYKKYIDLLAPFHPVNMGGIGIGNLATNTIEELRENVTAEAPMLHAVFKDRDTLVEVMKALREADYGYSVVVSGLVDDVDCCAKKAGIQRHAVDLSLGIWGAVQKLPDEQVMEITTMCGHAMISANLVYKMIDDIKKGKITSKQAAAKLAEPCACGIFNIDKAEALLHELAEKL
;
A
#
# COMPACT_ATOMS: atom_id res chain seq x y z
N MET A 1 -5.41 12.18 3.92
CA MET A 1 -4.55 12.30 2.72
C MET A 1 -4.90 11.17 1.77
N THR A 2 -5.57 11.47 0.66
CA THR A 2 -6.07 10.55 -0.40
C THR A 2 -4.97 10.02 -1.33
N HIS A 3 -3.71 9.98 -0.89
CA HIS A 3 -2.56 9.71 -1.74
C HIS A 3 -2.58 8.28 -2.33
N THR A 4 -3.15 7.30 -1.63
CA THR A 4 -3.36 5.93 -2.14
C THR A 4 -4.42 5.84 -3.24
N LEU A 5 -5.25 6.88 -3.43
CA LEU A 5 -6.35 6.92 -4.39
C LEU A 5 -5.88 7.13 -5.84
N HIS A 6 -4.73 7.78 -6.03
CA HIS A 6 -4.22 8.14 -7.36
C HIS A 6 -3.31 7.07 -7.98
N ARG A 7 -3.49 5.80 -7.57
CA ARG A 7 -2.74 4.67 -8.12
C ARG A 7 -3.20 4.36 -9.54
N VAL A 8 -2.26 4.33 -10.46
CA VAL A 8 -2.49 3.83 -11.81
C VAL A 8 -2.53 2.30 -11.75
N LYS A 9 -3.47 1.69 -12.47
CA LYS A 9 -3.57 0.24 -12.64
C LYS A 9 -3.85 -0.03 -14.12
N THR A 10 -2.94 -0.71 -14.81
CA THR A 10 -3.20 -1.16 -16.17
C THR A 10 -4.27 -2.27 -16.17
N VAL A 11 -4.66 -2.77 -17.34
CA VAL A 11 -5.74 -3.77 -17.45
C VAL A 11 -5.37 -5.06 -16.70
N GLU A 12 -4.10 -5.44 -16.77
CA GLU A 12 -3.49 -6.52 -16.01
C GLU A 12 -3.11 -5.99 -14.61
N GLY A 13 -3.41 -6.71 -13.52
CA GLY A 13 -3.05 -6.26 -12.16
C GLY A 13 -4.05 -5.29 -11.50
N ARG A 14 -5.35 -5.39 -11.84
CA ARG A 14 -6.39 -4.58 -11.19
C ARG A 14 -6.74 -5.02 -9.76
N THR A 15 -6.61 -6.31 -9.48
CA THR A 15 -7.13 -6.98 -8.28
C THR A 15 -6.03 -7.56 -7.39
N ASN A 16 -4.81 -7.01 -7.47
CA ASN A 16 -3.65 -7.49 -6.73
C ASN A 16 -2.98 -6.40 -5.88
N ASP A 17 -3.73 -5.35 -5.55
CA ASP A 17 -3.22 -4.19 -4.82
C ASP A 17 -4.34 -3.50 -4.05
N TYR A 18 -4.42 -3.84 -2.76
CA TYR A 18 -5.37 -3.27 -1.81
C TYR A 18 -4.61 -2.66 -0.63
N VAL A 19 -4.86 -1.39 -0.35
CA VAL A 19 -4.24 -0.70 0.79
C VAL A 19 -5.28 -0.49 1.86
N VAL A 20 -5.05 -1.07 3.03
CA VAL A 20 -5.81 -0.81 4.25
C VAL A 20 -5.07 0.27 5.04
N LEU A 21 -5.74 1.39 5.26
CA LEU A 21 -5.25 2.55 5.99
C LEU A 21 -6.07 2.69 7.26
N ILE A 22 -5.40 2.75 8.41
CA ILE A 22 -6.02 2.83 9.73
C ILE A 22 -5.54 4.10 10.43
N MET A 23 -6.48 4.93 10.87
CA MET A 23 -6.17 6.24 11.43
C MET A 23 -7.17 6.64 12.53
N PRO A 24 -6.69 7.19 13.67
CA PRO A 24 -7.55 7.83 14.65
C PRO A 24 -8.01 9.20 14.18
N ALA A 25 -9.14 9.64 14.70
CA ALA A 25 -9.49 11.04 14.72
C ALA A 25 -8.64 11.73 15.81
N ARG A 26 -7.66 12.54 15.37
CA ARG A 26 -6.77 13.27 16.28
C ARG A 26 -7.56 14.16 17.23
N SER A 27 -7.12 14.16 18.49
CA SER A 27 -7.75 14.84 19.61
C SER A 27 -9.13 14.28 20.02
N ILE A 28 -9.64 13.25 19.34
CA ILE A 28 -10.91 12.61 19.66
C ILE A 28 -10.67 11.22 20.27
N ASN A 29 -9.97 10.32 19.58
CA ASN A 29 -9.78 8.93 20.02
C ASN A 29 -8.32 8.42 19.97
N ASN A 30 -7.33 9.31 19.94
CA ASN A 30 -5.90 8.94 19.86
C ASN A 30 -5.15 8.90 21.20
N GLN A 31 -5.84 8.94 22.34
CA GLN A 31 -5.21 9.03 23.66
C GLN A 31 -4.31 7.81 23.98
N ASN A 32 -4.72 6.62 23.53
CA ASN A 32 -3.97 5.36 23.71
C ASN A 32 -3.40 4.83 22.38
N CYS A 33 -3.04 5.72 21.45
CA CYS A 33 -2.68 5.33 20.08
C CYS A 33 -1.53 4.33 19.97
N VAL A 34 -0.52 4.40 20.85
CA VAL A 34 0.59 3.44 20.85
C VAL A 34 0.09 2.01 21.06
N GLU A 35 -0.73 1.79 22.09
CA GLU A 35 -1.29 0.47 22.38
C GLU A 35 -2.25 0.00 21.30
N VAL A 36 -3.10 0.91 20.79
CA VAL A 36 -4.08 0.58 19.75
C VAL A 36 -3.39 0.19 18.44
N TYR A 37 -2.34 0.90 18.01
CA TYR A 37 -1.58 0.52 16.82
C TYR A 37 -0.83 -0.80 17.00
N LYS A 38 -0.26 -1.08 18.18
CA LYS A 38 0.33 -2.40 18.46
C LYS A 38 -0.69 -3.52 18.29
N LYS A 39 -1.92 -3.33 18.78
CA LYS A 39 -3.02 -4.29 18.55
C LYS A 39 -3.37 -4.44 17.08
N TYR A 40 -3.36 -3.37 16.28
CA TYR A 40 -3.58 -3.47 14.84
C TYR A 40 -2.43 -4.20 14.11
N ILE A 41 -1.17 -3.96 14.50
CA ILE A 41 -0.02 -4.70 13.96
C ILE A 41 -0.19 -6.20 14.27
N ASP A 42 -0.45 -6.53 15.54
CA ASP A 42 -0.64 -7.91 16.00
C ASP A 42 -1.84 -8.60 15.31
N LEU A 43 -2.92 -7.84 15.01
CA LEU A 43 -4.10 -8.32 14.29
C LEU A 43 -3.81 -8.59 12.80
N LEU A 44 -3.05 -7.73 12.15
CA LEU A 44 -2.87 -7.74 10.70
C LEU A 44 -1.67 -8.60 10.25
N ALA A 45 -0.65 -8.77 11.09
CA ALA A 45 0.55 -9.55 10.77
C ALA A 45 0.27 -10.99 10.34
N PRO A 46 -0.68 -11.75 10.96
CA PRO A 46 -1.01 -13.12 10.54
C PRO A 46 -1.58 -13.22 9.12
N PHE A 47 -2.05 -12.12 8.53
CA PHE A 47 -2.55 -12.09 7.15
C PHE A 47 -1.45 -11.86 6.11
N HIS A 48 -0.18 -11.85 6.52
CA HIS A 48 1.00 -11.75 5.65
C HIS A 48 0.90 -10.58 4.66
N PRO A 49 0.77 -9.33 5.15
CA PRO A 49 0.74 -8.16 4.30
C PRO A 49 2.00 -8.10 3.43
N VAL A 50 1.86 -7.75 2.15
CA VAL A 50 2.99 -7.57 1.23
C VAL A 50 3.91 -6.45 1.72
N ASN A 51 3.31 -5.43 2.33
CA ASN A 51 4.00 -4.38 3.04
C ASN A 51 3.09 -3.83 4.13
N MET A 52 3.68 -3.30 5.19
CA MET A 52 2.98 -2.70 6.32
C MET A 52 3.88 -1.65 6.92
N GLY A 53 3.29 -0.60 7.46
CA GLY A 53 4.07 0.44 8.12
C GLY A 53 3.31 1.72 8.37
N GLY A 54 4.06 2.74 8.77
CA GLY A 54 3.54 4.07 9.02
C GLY A 54 4.67 5.06 9.06
N ILE A 55 4.40 6.31 8.67
CA ILE A 55 5.40 7.37 8.76
C ILE A 55 5.82 7.53 10.23
N GLY A 56 7.12 7.47 10.49
CA GLY A 56 7.69 7.46 11.86
C GLY A 56 7.69 6.10 12.56
N ILE A 57 7.05 5.06 12.01
CA ILE A 57 7.08 3.68 12.50
C ILE A 57 8.13 2.85 11.72
N GLY A 58 8.23 3.08 10.40
CA GLY A 58 9.01 2.26 9.48
C GLY A 58 8.12 1.46 8.54
N ASN A 59 8.70 0.51 7.81
CA ASN A 59 7.95 -0.38 6.91
C ASN A 59 8.62 -1.75 6.73
N LEU A 60 7.84 -2.75 6.30
CA LEU A 60 8.32 -4.13 6.12
C LEU A 60 9.38 -4.34 5.04
N ALA A 61 9.65 -3.36 4.18
CA ALA A 61 10.78 -3.47 3.25
C ALA A 61 12.14 -3.32 3.96
N THR A 62 12.16 -2.64 5.12
CA THR A 62 13.38 -2.34 5.88
C THR A 62 13.32 -2.74 7.35
N ASN A 63 12.19 -3.24 7.83
CA ASN A 63 11.96 -3.57 9.24
C ASN A 63 11.24 -4.90 9.42
N THR A 64 11.40 -5.51 10.60
CA THR A 64 10.59 -6.66 11.01
C THR A 64 9.26 -6.22 11.65
N ILE A 65 8.32 -7.15 11.82
CA ILE A 65 7.05 -6.87 12.52
C ILE A 65 7.30 -6.41 13.96
N GLU A 66 8.27 -7.03 14.64
CA GLU A 66 8.66 -6.68 16.01
C GLU A 66 9.22 -5.26 16.06
N GLU A 67 10.10 -4.89 15.14
CA GLU A 67 10.62 -3.53 15.05
C GLU A 67 9.51 -2.51 14.76
N LEU A 68 8.59 -2.79 13.84
CA LEU A 68 7.44 -1.92 13.58
C LEU A 68 6.61 -1.72 14.86
N ARG A 69 6.41 -2.79 15.63
CA ARG A 69 5.66 -2.76 16.89
C ARG A 69 6.38 -1.92 17.95
N GLU A 70 7.71 -2.00 18.03
CA GLU A 70 8.52 -1.23 18.97
C GLU A 70 8.62 0.25 18.60
N ASN A 71 8.66 0.56 17.30
CA ASN A 71 8.80 1.92 16.78
C ASN A 71 7.52 2.76 16.86
N VAL A 72 6.38 2.19 17.29
CA VAL A 72 5.13 2.94 17.42
C VAL A 72 5.26 4.06 18.45
N THR A 73 5.03 5.30 18.02
CA THR A 73 5.00 6.49 18.88
C THR A 73 3.62 7.13 18.95
N ALA A 74 3.39 8.00 19.92
CA ALA A 74 2.13 8.74 20.05
C ALA A 74 1.86 9.70 18.87
N GLU A 75 2.94 10.07 18.16
CA GLU A 75 2.90 10.94 16.99
C GLU A 75 2.58 10.20 15.69
N ALA A 76 2.51 8.85 15.70
CA ALA A 76 2.16 8.06 14.53
C ALA A 76 0.78 8.47 13.96
N PRO A 77 0.71 9.04 12.75
CA PRO A 77 -0.55 9.56 12.22
C PRO A 77 -1.47 8.46 11.73
N MET A 78 -0.92 7.34 11.28
CA MET A 78 -1.66 6.24 10.68
C MET A 78 -0.79 4.99 10.57
N LEU A 79 -1.46 3.84 10.41
CA LEU A 79 -0.87 2.56 10.05
C LEU A 79 -1.44 2.12 8.71
N HIS A 80 -0.61 1.49 7.88
CA HIS A 80 -1.03 0.89 6.62
C HIS A 80 -0.68 -0.59 6.58
N ALA A 81 -1.46 -1.36 5.83
CA ALA A 81 -1.15 -2.71 5.40
C ALA A 81 -1.61 -2.92 3.95
N VAL A 82 -0.80 -3.62 3.16
CA VAL A 82 -1.03 -3.86 1.74
C VAL A 82 -1.27 -5.34 1.50
N PHE A 83 -2.35 -5.67 0.79
CA PHE A 83 -2.74 -7.05 0.46
C PHE A 83 -2.86 -7.22 -1.04
N LYS A 84 -2.56 -8.44 -1.51
CA LYS A 84 -2.42 -8.78 -2.93
C LYS A 84 -3.59 -9.55 -3.53
N ASP A 85 -4.63 -9.82 -2.76
CA ASP A 85 -5.78 -10.57 -3.24
C ASP A 85 -7.03 -10.27 -2.42
N ARG A 86 -8.18 -10.62 -3.01
CA ARG A 86 -9.51 -10.36 -2.46
C ARG A 86 -9.82 -11.22 -1.26
N ASP A 87 -9.38 -12.46 -1.26
CA ASP A 87 -9.75 -13.43 -0.23
C ASP A 87 -9.11 -13.02 1.10
N THR A 88 -7.82 -12.69 1.08
CA THR A 88 -7.11 -12.09 2.22
C THR A 88 -7.76 -10.79 2.65
N LEU A 89 -8.13 -9.90 1.71
CA LEU A 89 -8.79 -8.64 2.05
C LEU A 89 -10.13 -8.84 2.78
N VAL A 90 -10.94 -9.83 2.37
CA VAL A 90 -12.21 -10.15 3.03
C VAL A 90 -11.98 -10.61 4.47
N GLU A 91 -11.00 -11.49 4.70
CA GLU A 91 -10.69 -11.97 6.05
C GLU A 91 -10.12 -10.85 6.94
N VAL A 92 -9.26 -9.99 6.38
CA VAL A 92 -8.77 -8.77 7.07
C VAL A 92 -9.92 -7.85 7.45
N MET A 93 -10.87 -7.60 6.54
CA MET A 93 -12.04 -6.78 6.82
C MET A 93 -12.92 -7.36 7.93
N LYS A 94 -13.14 -8.69 7.94
CA LYS A 94 -13.86 -9.37 9.04
C LYS A 94 -13.14 -9.20 10.37
N ALA A 95 -11.83 -9.42 10.40
CA ALA A 95 -11.00 -9.29 11.59
C ALA A 95 -11.02 -7.85 12.14
N LEU A 96 -10.91 -6.84 11.27
CA LEU A 96 -11.00 -5.44 11.65
C LEU A 96 -12.38 -5.08 12.23
N ARG A 97 -13.45 -5.59 11.62
CA ARG A 97 -14.82 -5.40 12.11
C ARG A 97 -15.03 -6.03 13.48
N GLU A 98 -14.52 -7.24 13.70
CA GLU A 98 -14.64 -7.95 14.98
C GLU A 98 -13.79 -7.30 16.08
N ALA A 99 -12.59 -6.82 15.74
CA ALA A 99 -11.69 -6.18 16.67
C ALA A 99 -12.22 -4.84 17.20
N ASP A 100 -12.84 -4.04 16.33
CA ASP A 100 -13.48 -2.76 16.65
C ASP A 100 -12.69 -1.87 17.64
N TYR A 101 -11.39 -1.68 17.39
CA TYR A 101 -10.56 -0.83 18.26
C TYR A 101 -10.85 0.68 18.10
N GLY A 102 -11.91 1.04 17.38
CA GLY A 102 -12.45 2.40 17.30
C GLY A 102 -11.74 3.34 16.33
N TYR A 103 -10.85 2.87 15.45
CA TYR A 103 -10.18 3.73 14.45
C TYR A 103 -10.87 3.62 13.10
N SER A 104 -10.80 4.69 12.32
CA SER A 104 -11.32 4.69 10.96
C SER A 104 -10.44 3.79 10.08
N VAL A 105 -11.09 3.03 9.19
CA VAL A 105 -10.44 2.18 8.21
C VAL A 105 -10.84 2.64 6.81
N VAL A 106 -9.85 2.92 5.97
CA VAL A 106 -10.03 3.24 4.55
C VAL A 106 -9.38 2.14 3.73
N VAL A 107 -10.11 1.57 2.78
CA VAL A 107 -9.59 0.55 1.88
C VAL A 107 -9.51 1.11 0.46
N SER A 108 -8.30 1.17 -0.08
CA SER A 108 -8.03 1.63 -1.44
C SER A 108 -7.96 0.44 -2.40
N GLY A 109 -8.65 0.53 -3.53
CA GLY A 109 -8.74 -0.49 -4.56
C GLY A 109 -9.74 -0.06 -5.64
N LEU A 110 -10.08 -0.96 -6.57
CA LEU A 110 -11.19 -0.68 -7.48
C LEU A 110 -12.50 -0.63 -6.68
N VAL A 111 -13.33 0.38 -6.95
CA VAL A 111 -14.51 0.72 -6.14
C VAL A 111 -15.47 -0.45 -6.00
N ASP A 112 -15.88 -1.05 -7.13
CA ASP A 112 -16.81 -2.18 -7.15
C ASP A 112 -16.21 -3.43 -6.50
N ASP A 113 -14.90 -3.54 -6.58
CA ASP A 113 -14.18 -4.68 -6.05
C ASP A 113 -14.07 -4.64 -4.52
N VAL A 114 -13.68 -3.49 -3.99
CA VAL A 114 -13.65 -3.24 -2.55
C VAL A 114 -15.06 -3.34 -1.96
N ASP A 115 -16.09 -2.87 -2.68
CA ASP A 115 -17.50 -3.00 -2.27
C ASP A 115 -17.94 -4.48 -2.22
N CYS A 116 -17.53 -5.30 -3.19
CA CYS A 116 -17.75 -6.74 -3.18
C CYS A 116 -17.10 -7.40 -1.94
N CYS A 117 -15.84 -7.07 -1.64
CA CYS A 117 -15.16 -7.58 -0.46
C CYS A 117 -15.82 -7.12 0.85
N ALA A 118 -16.21 -5.85 0.95
CA ALA A 118 -16.89 -5.30 2.12
C ALA A 118 -18.22 -6.04 2.39
N LYS A 119 -19.04 -6.27 1.36
CA LYS A 119 -20.29 -7.03 1.47
C LYS A 119 -20.06 -8.46 1.96
N LYS A 120 -19.04 -9.15 1.44
CA LYS A 120 -18.66 -10.51 1.92
C LYS A 120 -18.18 -10.51 3.37
N ALA A 121 -17.54 -9.44 3.81
CA ALA A 121 -17.17 -9.23 5.21
C ALA A 121 -18.34 -8.76 6.09
N GLY A 122 -19.54 -8.57 5.53
CA GLY A 122 -20.71 -8.06 6.23
C GLY A 122 -20.53 -6.62 6.71
N ILE A 123 -19.86 -5.79 5.90
CA ILE A 123 -19.63 -4.37 6.13
C ILE A 123 -20.42 -3.56 5.09
N GLN A 124 -21.22 -2.61 5.56
CA GLN A 124 -21.84 -1.60 4.70
C GLN A 124 -20.89 -0.41 4.58
N ARG A 125 -20.44 -0.10 3.37
CA ARG A 125 -19.56 1.05 3.11
C ARG A 125 -20.29 2.36 3.42
N HIS A 126 -19.62 3.26 4.16
CA HIS A 126 -20.20 4.55 4.56
C HIS A 126 -19.93 5.69 3.57
N ALA A 127 -18.78 5.69 2.88
CA ALA A 127 -18.36 6.75 1.95
C ALA A 127 -17.44 6.19 0.86
N VAL A 128 -17.29 6.96 -0.22
CA VAL A 128 -16.42 6.65 -1.36
C VAL A 128 -15.70 7.90 -1.80
N ASP A 129 -14.38 7.80 -1.94
CA ASP A 129 -13.57 8.79 -2.63
C ASP A 129 -13.19 8.25 -4.01
N LEU A 130 -13.25 9.09 -5.03
CA LEU A 130 -12.92 8.74 -6.42
C LEU A 130 -11.81 9.66 -6.94
N SER A 131 -10.75 9.06 -7.50
CA SER A 131 -9.76 9.83 -8.26
C SER A 131 -10.35 10.18 -9.62
N LEU A 132 -10.36 11.46 -9.97
CA LEU A 132 -10.72 11.95 -11.30
C LEU A 132 -9.52 11.94 -12.28
N GLY A 133 -8.40 11.34 -11.87
CA GLY A 133 -7.17 11.29 -12.66
C GLY A 133 -6.33 12.56 -12.60
N ILE A 134 -5.31 12.62 -13.45
CA ILE A 134 -4.37 13.74 -13.56
C ILE A 134 -4.79 14.63 -14.72
N TRP A 135 -4.82 15.95 -14.49
CA TRP A 135 -5.26 16.95 -15.46
C TRP A 135 -4.10 17.88 -15.83
N GLY A 136 -4.11 18.41 -17.06
CA GLY A 136 -3.11 19.37 -17.55
C GLY A 136 -2.12 18.74 -18.54
N ALA A 137 -0.82 18.98 -18.35
CA ALA A 137 0.23 18.55 -19.28
C ALA A 137 0.58 17.05 -19.12
N VAL A 138 -0.41 16.18 -19.30
CA VAL A 138 -0.31 14.72 -19.11
C VAL A 138 0.73 14.07 -20.03
N GLN A 139 1.06 14.67 -21.16
CA GLN A 139 2.13 14.24 -22.06
C GLN A 139 3.54 14.34 -21.45
N LYS A 140 3.70 15.02 -20.31
CA LYS A 140 4.97 15.09 -19.58
C LYS A 140 5.09 13.99 -18.51
N LEU A 141 4.03 13.22 -18.28
CA LEU A 141 4.04 12.13 -17.32
C LEU A 141 4.89 10.98 -17.87
N PRO A 142 5.46 10.12 -17.00
CA PRO A 142 6.05 8.86 -17.43
C PRO A 142 5.02 7.98 -18.14
N ASP A 143 5.52 6.97 -18.86
CA ASP A 143 4.65 5.96 -19.48
C ASP A 143 3.76 5.28 -18.43
N GLU A 144 2.56 4.86 -18.83
CA GLU A 144 1.53 4.35 -17.92
C GLU A 144 2.02 3.16 -17.07
N GLN A 145 2.81 2.25 -17.66
CA GLN A 145 3.40 1.11 -16.95
C GLN A 145 4.43 1.54 -15.89
N VAL A 146 5.16 2.63 -16.13
CA VAL A 146 6.08 3.22 -15.15
C VAL A 146 5.30 3.96 -14.07
N MET A 147 4.21 4.64 -14.43
CA MET A 147 3.31 5.27 -13.46
C MET A 147 2.63 4.25 -12.56
N GLU A 148 2.29 3.07 -13.05
CA GLU A 148 1.73 2.00 -12.24
C GLU A 148 2.67 1.60 -11.08
N ILE A 149 3.99 1.70 -11.27
CA ILE A 149 4.98 1.50 -10.22
C ILE A 149 5.13 2.76 -9.35
N THR A 150 5.40 3.92 -9.95
CA THR A 150 5.73 5.14 -9.20
C THR A 150 4.57 5.63 -8.33
N THR A 151 3.32 5.44 -8.77
CA THR A 151 2.12 5.87 -8.05
C THR A 151 1.74 4.97 -6.88
N MET A 152 2.32 3.77 -6.74
CA MET A 152 2.07 2.91 -5.58
C MET A 152 2.43 3.60 -4.25
N CYS A 153 3.49 4.42 -4.22
CA CYS A 153 3.81 5.18 -3.00
C CYS A 153 2.76 6.26 -2.67
N GLY A 154 1.97 6.72 -3.65
CA GLY A 154 0.99 7.80 -3.50
C GLY A 154 1.57 9.20 -3.21
N HIS A 155 2.74 9.29 -2.58
CA HIS A 155 3.48 10.51 -2.27
C HIS A 155 4.48 10.93 -3.35
N ALA A 156 4.56 10.18 -4.47
CA ALA A 156 5.54 10.38 -5.53
C ALA A 156 7.02 10.33 -5.05
N MET A 157 7.31 9.57 -3.99
CA MET A 157 8.69 9.38 -3.49
C MET A 157 9.54 8.45 -4.38
N ILE A 158 8.90 7.73 -5.29
CA ILE A 158 9.57 6.79 -6.20
C ILE A 158 9.72 7.49 -7.54
N SER A 159 10.96 7.89 -7.87
CA SER A 159 11.24 8.56 -9.14
C SER A 159 11.14 7.61 -10.32
N ALA A 160 10.63 8.08 -11.46
CA ALA A 160 10.62 7.33 -12.70
C ALA A 160 12.04 6.92 -13.14
N ASN A 161 13.03 7.79 -12.92
CA ASN A 161 14.44 7.49 -13.22
C ASN A 161 14.98 6.29 -12.44
N LEU A 162 14.56 6.13 -11.18
CA LEU A 162 14.94 4.95 -10.40
C LEU A 162 14.29 3.68 -10.98
N VAL A 163 13.02 3.75 -11.40
CA VAL A 163 12.33 2.64 -12.06
C VAL A 163 13.05 2.25 -13.36
N TYR A 164 13.38 3.21 -14.22
CA TYR A 164 14.12 2.92 -15.47
C TYR A 164 15.49 2.30 -15.20
N LYS A 165 16.21 2.80 -14.18
CA LYS A 165 17.48 2.21 -13.77
C LYS A 165 17.32 0.75 -13.31
N MET A 166 16.28 0.46 -12.54
CA MET A 166 16.00 -0.92 -12.10
C MET A 166 15.72 -1.84 -13.28
N ILE A 167 14.93 -1.39 -14.26
CA ILE A 167 14.65 -2.14 -15.50
C ILE A 167 15.95 -2.42 -16.26
N ASP A 168 16.81 -1.41 -16.45
CA ASP A 168 18.09 -1.54 -17.14
C ASP A 168 19.06 -2.51 -16.42
N ASP A 169 19.12 -2.45 -15.10
CA ASP A 169 19.98 -3.36 -14.31
C ASP A 169 19.46 -4.80 -14.32
N ILE A 170 18.13 -5.02 -14.39
CA ILE A 170 17.53 -6.35 -14.59
C ILE A 170 17.91 -6.92 -15.96
N LYS A 171 17.75 -6.14 -17.04
CA LYS A 171 18.11 -6.58 -18.41
C LYS A 171 19.58 -6.95 -18.55
N LYS A 172 20.45 -6.24 -17.84
CA LYS A 172 21.89 -6.50 -17.79
C LYS A 172 22.26 -7.66 -16.87
N GLY A 173 21.30 -8.30 -16.21
CA GLY A 173 21.51 -9.41 -15.28
C GLY A 173 22.25 -9.03 -14.01
N LYS A 174 22.26 -7.75 -13.62
CA LYS A 174 22.97 -7.27 -12.42
C LYS A 174 22.18 -7.50 -11.14
N ILE A 175 20.85 -7.40 -11.22
CA ILE A 175 19.91 -7.59 -10.12
C ILE A 175 18.68 -8.37 -10.62
N THR A 176 18.00 -9.05 -9.72
CA THR A 176 16.70 -9.68 -10.03
C THR A 176 15.54 -8.69 -9.88
N SER A 177 14.39 -8.98 -10.49
CA SER A 177 13.17 -8.17 -10.32
C SER A 177 12.76 -8.05 -8.86
N LYS A 178 12.94 -9.10 -8.07
CA LYS A 178 12.72 -9.10 -6.62
C LYS A 178 13.61 -8.11 -5.88
N GLN A 179 14.91 -8.11 -6.16
CA GLN A 179 15.87 -7.18 -5.56
C GLN A 179 15.54 -5.72 -5.95
N ALA A 180 15.18 -5.51 -7.21
CA ALA A 180 14.77 -4.22 -7.72
C ALA A 180 13.49 -3.69 -7.05
N ALA A 181 12.47 -4.54 -6.90
CA ALA A 181 11.22 -4.18 -6.23
C ALA A 181 11.43 -3.80 -4.77
N ALA A 182 12.25 -4.56 -4.04
CA ALA A 182 12.66 -4.22 -2.68
C ALA A 182 13.38 -2.85 -2.64
N LYS A 183 14.27 -2.58 -3.60
CA LYS A 183 14.98 -1.30 -3.71
C LYS A 183 14.04 -0.12 -3.96
N LEU A 184 12.99 -0.31 -4.78
CA LEU A 184 11.96 0.70 -5.03
C LEU A 184 11.05 0.95 -3.83
N ALA A 185 10.97 0.03 -2.88
CA ALA A 185 10.16 0.17 -1.69
C ALA A 185 10.84 1.05 -0.62
N GLU A 186 12.18 1.11 -0.58
CA GLU A 186 12.94 1.86 0.44
C GLU A 186 12.52 3.34 0.57
N PRO A 187 12.28 4.11 -0.51
CA PRO A 187 11.82 5.51 -0.40
C PRO A 187 10.41 5.66 0.20
N CYS A 188 9.61 4.59 0.26
CA CYS A 188 8.26 4.60 0.76
C CYS A 188 8.22 4.42 2.28
N ALA A 189 8.45 5.52 3.01
CA ALA A 189 8.53 5.52 4.48
C ALA A 189 7.24 5.04 5.21
N CYS A 190 6.07 5.08 4.56
CA CYS A 190 4.79 4.68 5.17
C CYS A 190 4.35 3.24 4.88
N GLY A 191 5.14 2.47 4.11
CA GLY A 191 4.88 1.04 3.89
C GLY A 191 3.69 0.68 2.99
N ILE A 192 3.24 1.58 2.12
CA ILE A 192 2.12 1.29 1.19
C ILE A 192 2.56 0.73 -0.16
N PHE A 193 3.86 0.72 -0.46
CA PHE A 193 4.36 0.21 -1.74
C PHE A 193 4.19 -1.31 -1.83
N ASN A 194 3.56 -1.78 -2.91
CA ASN A 194 3.28 -3.19 -3.14
C ASN A 194 4.46 -3.85 -3.85
N ILE A 195 5.33 -4.49 -3.07
CA ILE A 195 6.60 -5.08 -3.55
C ILE A 195 6.33 -6.22 -4.53
N ASP A 196 5.40 -7.13 -4.21
CA ASP A 196 5.03 -8.26 -5.08
C ASP A 196 4.55 -7.77 -6.46
N LYS A 197 3.68 -6.74 -6.48
CA LYS A 197 3.20 -6.16 -7.74
C LYS A 197 4.32 -5.48 -8.51
N ALA A 198 5.19 -4.74 -7.84
CA ALA A 198 6.33 -4.09 -8.48
C ALA A 198 7.31 -5.11 -9.08
N GLU A 199 7.56 -6.24 -8.42
CA GLU A 199 8.40 -7.32 -8.94
C GLU A 199 7.85 -7.87 -10.26
N ALA A 200 6.55 -8.16 -10.31
CA ALA A 200 5.90 -8.66 -11.53
C ALA A 200 5.99 -7.66 -12.69
N LEU A 201 5.68 -6.38 -12.43
CA LEU A 201 5.74 -5.32 -13.45
C LEU A 201 7.16 -5.08 -13.95
N LEU A 202 8.16 -5.09 -13.06
CA LEU A 202 9.56 -4.93 -13.45
C LEU A 202 10.05 -6.09 -14.32
N HIS A 203 9.63 -7.31 -14.01
CA HIS A 203 9.95 -8.47 -14.83
C HIS A 203 9.38 -8.33 -16.25
N GLU A 204 8.10 -8.01 -16.35
CA GLU A 204 7.41 -7.80 -17.63
C GLU A 204 8.05 -6.66 -18.45
N LEU A 205 8.36 -5.54 -17.80
CA LEU A 205 8.99 -4.39 -18.46
C LEU A 205 10.42 -4.68 -18.92
N ALA A 206 11.16 -5.52 -18.19
CA ALA A 206 12.49 -5.92 -18.58
C ALA A 206 12.49 -6.86 -19.81
N GLU A 207 11.44 -7.63 -20.03
CA GLU A 207 11.28 -8.49 -21.21
C GLU A 207 10.78 -7.73 -22.45
N LYS A 208 9.95 -6.69 -22.25
CA LYS A 208 9.30 -5.95 -23.35
C LYS A 208 10.10 -4.79 -23.91
N LEU A 209 10.86 -4.08 -23.07
CA LEU A 209 11.65 -2.90 -23.45
C LEU A 209 13.09 -3.30 -23.79
#